data_AF-A0A379VMK7-F1
#
_entry.id   AF-A0A379VMK7-F1
#
_cell.length_a   1.000
_cell.length_b   1.000
_cell.length_c   1.000
_cell.angle_alpha   90.00
_cell.angle_beta   90.00
_cell.angle_gamma   90.00
#
_symmetry.space_group_name_H-M   'P 1'
#
loop_
_entity.id
_entity.type
_entity.pdbx_description
1 polymer ?
#
loop_
_entity_poly.entity_id
_entity_poly.type
_entity_poly.pdbx_seq_one_letter_code
_entity_poly.pdbx_strand_id
1 'polypeptide(L)'
;MSIEPSGNSYKSTVVFAAEQFGIYSGNNPGNWQAAFFVYNGQVFIRSALIQEASIDFAKITDSLQSANFIPVVVDADGIYQNLVARIPWETLCRQR
;
A
#
# COMPACT_ATOMS: atom_id res chain seq x y z
N MET A 1 31.21 2.66 6.80
CA MET A 1 30.56 3.97 6.57
C MET A 1 30.70 4.79 7.82
N SER A 2 31.20 6.01 7.68
CA SER A 2 31.52 6.90 8.78
C SER A 2 30.42 7.95 8.93
N ILE A 3 30.06 8.31 10.17
CA ILE A 3 29.43 9.59 10.45
C ILE A 3 30.57 10.60 10.51
N GLU A 4 30.61 11.52 9.54
CA GLU A 4 31.57 12.62 9.56
C GLU A 4 30.91 13.88 10.12
N PRO A 5 31.53 14.52 11.13
CA PRO A 5 31.08 15.82 11.60
C PRO A 5 31.27 16.85 10.48
N SER A 6 30.20 17.56 10.15
CA SER A 6 30.16 18.68 9.21
C SER A 6 29.70 19.93 9.98
N GLY A 7 30.65 20.60 10.63
CA GLY A 7 30.34 21.74 11.50
C GLY A 7 29.50 21.32 12.71
N ASN A 8 28.36 21.97 12.95
CA ASN A 8 27.42 21.62 14.03
C ASN A 8 26.43 20.49 13.65
N SER A 9 26.62 19.83 12.51
CA SER A 9 25.69 18.81 12.01
C SER A 9 26.45 17.54 11.59
N TYR A 10 25.79 16.39 11.70
CA TYR A 10 26.32 15.13 11.22
C TYR A 10 25.76 14.86 9.83
N LYS A 11 26.64 14.70 8.84
CA LYS A 11 26.24 14.31 7.49
C LYS A 11 26.98 13.03 7.13
N SER A 12 26.24 11.96 6.94
CA SER A 12 26.76 10.71 6.39
C SER A 12 25.97 10.38 5.14
N THR A 13 26.66 10.05 4.06
CA THR A 13 26.05 9.53 2.83
C THR A 13 26.63 8.16 2.55
N VAL A 14 25.72 7.23 2.26
CA VAL A 14 26.06 5.85 1.93
C VAL A 14 25.50 5.57 0.54
N VAL A 15 26.36 5.06 -0.34
CA VAL A 15 25.97 4.66 -1.69
C VAL A 15 26.36 3.20 -1.89
N PHE A 16 25.45 2.43 -2.49
CA PHE A 16 25.66 1.03 -2.84
C PHE A 16 25.58 0.88 -4.36
N ALA A 17 26.60 0.25 -4.96
CA ALA A 17 26.54 -0.24 -6.33
C ALA A 17 26.30 -1.75 -6.28
N ALA A 18 25.06 -2.17 -6.54
CA ALA A 18 24.65 -3.56 -6.45
C ALA A 18 23.56 -3.90 -7.47
N GLU A 19 23.56 -5.14 -7.96
CA GLU A 19 22.48 -5.67 -8.80
C GLU A 19 21.19 -5.88 -8.00
N GLN A 20 21.33 -6.26 -6.72
CA GLN A 20 20.23 -6.41 -5.77
C GLN A 20 20.68 -5.92 -4.39
N PHE A 21 19.81 -5.19 -3.69
CA PHE A 21 20.04 -4.76 -2.31
C PHE A 21 18.75 -4.96 -1.51
N GLY A 22 18.83 -5.50 -0.30
CA GLY A 22 17.62 -5.75 0.50
C GLY A 22 17.87 -5.80 2.00
N ILE A 23 16.85 -5.41 2.75
CA ILE A 23 16.79 -5.49 4.20
C ILE A 23 15.67 -6.48 4.53
N TYR A 24 16.04 -7.55 5.24
CA TYR A 24 15.10 -8.51 5.79
C TYR A 24 14.82 -8.18 7.25
N SER A 25 13.56 -8.30 7.66
CA SER A 25 13.13 -8.26 9.04
C SER A 25 12.74 -9.65 9.51
N GLY A 26 12.96 -9.93 10.79
CA GLY A 26 12.71 -11.22 11.41
C GLY A 26 13.92 -11.73 12.17
N ASN A 27 13.62 -12.56 13.17
CA ASN A 27 14.55 -13.07 14.17
C ASN A 27 14.64 -14.60 14.15
N ASN A 28 13.82 -15.26 13.32
CA ASN A 28 13.80 -16.71 13.16
C ASN A 28 14.31 -17.10 11.77
N PRO A 29 15.34 -17.95 11.67
CA PRO A 29 15.76 -18.53 10.41
C PRO A 29 14.57 -19.18 9.68
N GLY A 30 14.37 -18.84 8.41
CA GLY A 30 13.28 -19.37 7.58
C GLY A 30 11.98 -18.54 7.59
N ASN A 31 11.86 -17.51 8.44
CA ASN A 31 10.72 -16.58 8.43
C ASN A 31 11.18 -15.12 8.25
N TRP A 32 12.14 -14.90 7.36
CA TRP A 32 12.63 -13.57 7.06
C TRP A 32 11.71 -12.93 6.03
N GLN A 33 11.24 -11.72 6.34
CA GLN A 33 10.40 -10.95 5.43
C GLN A 33 11.22 -9.82 4.84
N ALA A 34 11.28 -9.74 3.51
CA ALA A 34 11.84 -8.57 2.84
C ALA A 34 11.02 -7.34 3.22
N ALA A 35 11.64 -6.41 3.93
CA ALA A 35 11.05 -5.14 4.36
C ALA A 35 11.29 -4.04 3.31
N PHE A 36 12.49 -4.04 2.73
CA PHE A 36 12.93 -3.13 1.68
C PHE A 36 13.78 -3.92 0.68
N PHE A 37 13.51 -3.82 -0.62
CA PHE A 37 14.39 -4.41 -1.63
C PHE A 37 14.48 -3.57 -2.90
N VAL A 38 15.66 -3.57 -3.50
CA VAL A 38 15.97 -2.99 -4.80
C VAL A 38 16.29 -4.14 -5.74
N TYR A 39 15.52 -4.22 -6.82
CA TYR A 39 15.72 -5.22 -7.86
C TYR A 39 15.42 -4.58 -9.21
N ASN A 40 16.34 -4.73 -10.16
CA ASN A 40 16.19 -4.19 -11.52
C ASN A 40 15.84 -2.68 -11.56
N GLY A 41 16.47 -1.89 -10.68
CA GLY A 41 16.25 -0.44 -10.57
C GLY A 41 14.93 -0.03 -9.91
N GLN A 42 14.10 -0.98 -9.46
CA GLN A 42 12.85 -0.69 -8.76
C GLN A 42 13.00 -0.92 -7.26
N VAL A 43 12.34 -0.05 -6.48
CA VAL A 43 12.28 -0.13 -5.01
C VAL A 43 10.94 -0.72 -4.61
N PHE A 44 10.99 -1.71 -3.75
CA PHE A 44 9.81 -2.36 -3.20
C PHE A 44 9.85 -2.29 -1.68
N ILE A 45 8.74 -1.84 -1.11
CA ILE A 45 8.57 -1.60 0.31
C ILE A 45 7.32 -2.37 0.75
N ARG A 46 7.45 -3.22 1.76
CA ARG A 46 6.31 -3.99 2.28
C ARG A 46 5.35 -3.10 3.07
N SER A 47 5.90 -2.26 3.94
CA SER A 47 5.17 -1.33 4.80
C SER A 47 6.12 -0.21 5.24
N ALA A 48 5.66 1.03 5.18
CA ALA A 48 6.41 2.18 5.69
C ALA A 48 5.47 3.19 6.34
N LEU A 49 5.95 3.86 7.39
CA LEU A 49 5.36 5.09 7.91
C LEU A 49 6.08 6.26 7.25
N ILE A 50 5.34 7.08 6.51
CA ILE A 50 5.88 8.25 5.79
C ILE A 50 5.15 9.48 6.32
N GLN A 51 5.91 10.40 6.94
CA GLN A 51 5.33 11.62 7.53
C GLN A 51 4.83 12.57 6.44
N GLU A 52 5.64 12.79 5.41
CA GLU A 52 5.27 13.60 4.23
C GLU A 52 5.68 12.86 2.96
N ALA A 53 4.70 12.47 2.16
CA ALA A 53 4.91 11.82 0.87
C ALA A 53 4.50 12.78 -0.25
N SER A 54 5.34 12.93 -1.26
CA SER A 54 5.00 13.59 -2.53
C SER A 54 5.20 12.58 -3.66
N ILE A 55 4.13 12.31 -4.40
CA ILE A 55 4.12 11.36 -5.52
C ILE A 55 3.48 12.07 -6.72
N ASP A 56 4.20 12.16 -7.83
CA ASP A 56 3.67 12.75 -9.06
C ASP A 56 2.53 11.89 -9.62
N PHE A 57 1.45 12.53 -10.07
CA PHE A 57 0.24 11.84 -10.54
C PHE A 57 0.54 10.79 -11.64
N ALA A 58 1.43 11.10 -12.59
CA ALA A 58 1.80 10.18 -13.67
C ALA A 58 2.55 8.91 -13.20
N LYS A 59 3.05 8.89 -11.97
CA LYS A 59 3.71 7.70 -11.38
C LYS A 59 2.72 6.71 -10.78
N ILE A 60 1.44 7.10 -10.66
CA ILE A 60 0.35 6.22 -10.19
C ILE A 60 -0.48 5.86 -11.44
N THR A 61 -0.30 4.64 -11.94
CA THR A 61 -0.94 4.22 -13.21
C THR A 61 -2.41 3.80 -13.03
N ASP A 62 -2.81 3.38 -11.83
CA ASP A 62 -4.16 2.85 -11.60
C ASP A 62 -4.79 3.47 -10.34
N SER A 63 -4.37 3.04 -9.15
CA SER A 63 -5.03 3.49 -7.93
C SER A 63 -4.12 3.57 -6.70
N LEU A 64 -4.44 4.52 -5.81
CA LEU A 64 -4.01 4.53 -4.41
C LEU A 64 -5.21 4.12 -3.56
N GLN A 65 -5.12 2.97 -2.89
CA GLN A 65 -6.21 2.39 -2.13
C GLN A 65 -5.79 2.10 -0.69
N SER A 66 -6.74 2.23 0.24
CA SER A 66 -6.55 1.84 1.62
C SER A 66 -6.81 0.34 1.80
N ALA A 67 -6.24 -0.26 2.85
CA ALA A 67 -6.47 -1.68 3.16
C ALA A 67 -7.95 -2.02 3.43
N ASN A 68 -8.76 -1.01 3.79
CA ASN A 68 -10.17 -1.16 4.10
C ASN A 68 -11.07 -0.56 2.99
N PHE A 69 -10.54 -0.40 1.77
CA PHE A 69 -11.32 0.10 0.66
C PHE A 69 -12.41 -0.92 0.26
N ILE A 70 -13.68 -0.48 0.26
CA ILE A 70 -14.82 -1.26 -0.24
C ILE A 70 -15.16 -0.69 -1.62
N PRO A 71 -14.94 -1.42 -2.72
CA PRO A 71 -15.38 -0.96 -4.03
C PRO A 71 -16.91 -0.89 -4.03
N VAL A 72 -17.46 0.27 -4.36
CA VAL A 72 -18.89 0.39 -4.64
C VAL A 72 -19.14 -0.33 -5.97
N VAL A 73 -19.85 -1.45 -5.91
CA VAL A 73 -20.47 -2.03 -7.10
C VAL A 73 -21.67 -1.16 -7.44
N VAL A 74 -21.54 -0.34 -8.47
CA VAL A 74 -22.67 0.32 -9.11
C VAL A 74 -23.24 -0.66 -10.14
N ASP A 75 -24.44 -1.16 -9.89
CA ASP A 75 -25.22 -1.81 -10.94
C ASP A 75 -25.57 -0.79 -12.04
N ALA A 76 -25.97 -1.26 -13.22
CA ALA A 76 -26.24 -0.41 -14.40
C ALA A 76 -27.31 0.69 -14.16
N ASP A 77 -28.08 0.58 -13.08
CA ASP A 77 -29.12 1.48 -12.61
C ASP A 77 -28.70 2.37 -11.40
N GLY A 78 -27.45 2.27 -10.93
CA GLY A 78 -26.87 3.22 -9.98
C GLY A 78 -27.34 3.09 -8.53
N ILE A 79 -27.93 1.96 -8.13
CA ILE A 79 -28.40 1.74 -6.74
C ILE A 79 -27.32 1.01 -5.92
N TYR A 80 -26.96 1.58 -4.77
CA TYR A 80 -26.00 1.00 -3.82
C TYR A 80 -26.55 -0.30 -3.19
N GLN A 81 -25.92 -1.44 -3.45
CA GLN A 81 -26.28 -2.73 -2.83
C GLN A 81 -25.73 -2.81 -1.40
N ASN A 82 -26.42 -2.22 -0.42
CA ASN A 82 -26.39 -2.76 0.94
C ASN A 82 -27.49 -3.82 1.02
N LEU A 83 -27.07 -5.08 1.24
CA LEU A 83 -27.88 -6.29 1.27
C LEU A 83 -28.94 -6.28 2.40
N VAL A 84 -29.96 -5.43 2.30
CA VAL A 84 -31.22 -5.59 3.02
C VAL A 84 -32.26 -5.99 1.99
N ALA A 85 -32.61 -7.27 2.04
CA ALA A 85 -33.50 -8.01 1.16
C ALA A 85 -34.45 -7.13 0.33
N ARG A 86 -34.25 -7.16 -0.99
CA ARG A 86 -35.25 -6.73 -1.98
C ARG A 86 -36.45 -7.68 -1.86
N ILE A 87 -37.35 -7.44 -0.90
CA ILE A 87 -38.58 -8.21 -0.77
C ILE A 87 -39.43 -7.87 -2.01
N PRO A 88 -39.72 -8.84 -2.88
CA PRO A 88 -40.55 -8.59 -4.05
C PRO A 88 -41.96 -8.16 -3.59
N TRP A 89 -42.55 -7.18 -4.28
CA TRP A 89 -43.87 -6.63 -3.93
C TRP A 89 -44.98 -7.72 -3.93
N GLU A 90 -44.78 -8.82 -4.66
CA GLU A 90 -45.63 -10.00 -4.62
C GLU A 90 -45.75 -10.62 -3.21
N THR A 91 -44.71 -10.49 -2.38
CA THR A 91 -44.70 -10.99 -1.00
C THR A 91 -45.46 -10.06 -0.04
N LEU A 92 -45.53 -8.76 -0.33
CA LEU A 92 -46.27 -7.76 0.48
C LEU A 92 -47.78 -7.84 0.26
N CYS A 93 -48.23 -8.15 -0.95
CA CYS A 93 -49.66 -8.27 -1.26
C CYS A 93 -50.34 -9.51 -0.66
N ARG A 94 -49.59 -10.51 -0.16
CA ARG A 94 -50.16 -11.69 0.53
C ARG A 94 -50.40 -11.51 2.03
N GLN A 95 -50.02 -10.38 2.62
CA GLN A 95 -50.19 -10.10 4.06
C GLN A 95 -51.36 -9.13 4.38
N ARG A 96 -52.28 -8.90 3.43
CA ARG A 96 -53.56 -8.24 3.70
C ARG A 96 -54.74 -9.16 3.42
#